data_AF-A0A959DKC0-F1
#
_entry.id   AF-A0A959DKC0-F1
#
_cell.length_a   1.000
_cell.length_b   1.000
_cell.length_c   1.000
_cell.angle_alpha   90.00
_cell.angle_beta   90.00
_cell.angle_gamma   90.00
#
_symmetry.space_group_name_H-M   'P 1'
#
loop_
_entity.id
_entity.type
_entity.pdbx_description
1 polymer ?
#
loop_
_entity_poly.entity_id
_entity_poly.type
_entity_poly.pdbx_seq_one_letter_code
_entity_poly.pdbx_strand_id
1 'polypeptide(L)'
;MYTDYLSLIVEVSVTVYVFLLGLPILVNQIFLPEDLRRMSKKNYTTNLIGQVLVLTVLLSAIILVAYPRKLFSLDAFPKEQNPVREIIITILFFTMLALTLRFLYTHLVRSQGYRAKVINIIKKRLIESYQRTGKLDSAYLEDIEYLGIYSKGGAETRIVIRALEELQKNLKIDNTAGLNNDSLIQLIEILCNSVANSTESGSRSNMIEVLAIYKDILMELKMLSTEENPLIQGNETRKIKDCTYKIALASLKKDYSDMMPRVLNVLSLIPGSSDKLFDIGLLALDKKQFQVATNVLSEMMDRDNKDDVTMNNYFGLIAHFYFSGEAARHCARRSLESNKVEVTEKALKDSRNYHYNLCNFPTVDLIGRLDAPGLFGVD
;
A
#
# COMPACT_ATOMS: atom_id res chain seq x y z
N MET A 1 30.23 53.44 12.01
CA MET A 1 30.64 52.36 11.09
C MET A 1 30.98 51.05 11.82
N TYR A 2 31.98 51.00 12.70
CA TYR A 2 32.37 49.73 13.39
C TYR A 2 31.33 49.17 14.37
N THR A 3 30.69 50.03 15.15
CA THR A 3 29.55 49.66 16.00
C THR A 3 28.37 49.12 15.19
N ASP A 4 28.21 49.62 13.97
CA ASP A 4 27.07 49.28 13.11
C ASP A 4 27.28 47.89 12.49
N TYR A 5 28.52 47.52 12.15
CA TYR A 5 28.86 46.17 11.68
C TYR A 5 28.61 45.08 12.74
N LEU A 6 29.08 45.30 13.96
CA LEU A 6 28.85 44.36 15.06
C LEU A 6 27.37 44.23 15.43
N SER A 7 26.66 45.36 15.45
CA SER A 7 25.21 45.36 15.68
C SER A 7 24.47 44.57 14.59
N LEU A 8 24.84 44.78 13.33
CA LEU A 8 24.24 44.07 12.19
C LEU A 8 24.46 42.55 12.29
N ILE A 9 25.68 42.09 12.59
CA ILE A 9 25.95 40.65 12.73
C ILE A 9 25.10 40.04 13.84
N VAL A 10 25.01 40.69 15.00
CA VAL A 10 24.23 40.18 16.12
C VAL A 10 22.74 40.17 15.77
N GLU A 11 22.23 41.22 15.14
CA GLU A 11 20.85 41.32 14.69
C GLU A 11 20.49 40.22 13.69
N VAL A 12 21.33 40.00 12.68
CA VAL A 12 21.15 38.90 11.71
C VAL A 12 21.25 37.54 12.41
N SER A 13 22.18 37.36 13.34
CA SER A 13 22.34 36.10 14.09
C SER A 13 21.10 35.77 14.92
N VAL A 14 20.58 36.76 15.65
CA VAL A 14 19.35 36.61 16.44
C VAL A 14 18.17 36.29 15.52
N THR A 15 18.04 37.00 14.40
CA THR A 15 16.95 36.78 13.44
C THR A 15 16.98 35.37 12.86
N VAL A 16 18.15 34.90 12.42
CA VAL A 16 18.33 33.53 11.91
C VAL A 16 18.02 32.50 12.99
N TYR A 17 18.47 32.73 14.22
CA TYR A 17 18.19 31.83 15.34
C TYR A 17 16.70 31.74 15.67
N VAL A 18 15.99 32.88 15.76
CA VAL A 18 14.54 32.92 16.01
C VAL A 18 13.78 32.22 14.88
N PHE A 19 14.16 32.46 13.63
CA PHE A 19 13.58 31.77 12.48
C PHE A 19 13.74 30.24 12.58
N LEU A 20 14.90 29.76 13.02
CA LEU A 20 15.16 28.33 13.18
C LEU A 20 14.42 27.69 14.35
N LEU A 21 14.14 28.43 15.43
CA LEU A 21 13.25 27.93 16.47
C LEU A 21 11.82 27.74 15.95
N GLY A 22 11.38 28.59 15.03
CA GLY A 22 10.08 28.47 14.34
C GLY A 22 10.05 27.41 13.23
N LEU A 23 11.20 27.07 12.65
CA LEU A 23 11.27 26.20 11.48
C LEU A 23 10.78 24.75 11.74
N PRO A 24 11.08 24.09 12.87
CA PRO A 24 10.51 22.79 13.19
C PRO A 24 8.98 22.82 13.28
N ILE A 25 8.41 23.93 13.77
CA ILE A 25 6.96 24.12 13.85
C ILE A 25 6.39 24.25 12.44
N LEU A 26 7.02 25.08 11.59
CA LEU A 26 6.63 25.25 10.18
C LEU A 26 6.78 23.96 9.38
N VAL A 27 7.87 23.19 9.56
CA VAL A 27 8.08 21.90 8.90
C VAL A 27 7.05 20.88 9.35
N ASN A 28 6.75 20.82 10.65
CA ASN A 28 5.69 19.96 11.19
C ASN A 28 4.28 20.37 10.76
N GLN A 29 4.06 21.63 10.41
CA GLN A 29 2.74 22.15 10.02
C GLN A 29 2.52 22.14 8.51
N ILE A 30 3.54 22.44 7.72
CA ILE A 30 3.43 22.65 6.26
C ILE A 30 3.85 21.41 5.48
N PHE A 31 4.93 20.74 5.91
CA PHE A 31 5.57 19.70 5.11
C PHE A 31 5.29 18.27 5.59
N LEU A 32 4.87 18.12 6.84
CA LEU A 32 4.41 16.83 7.37
C LEU A 32 2.91 16.68 7.10
N PRO A 33 2.51 15.69 6.29
CA PRO A 33 1.11 15.29 6.20
C PRO A 33 0.55 15.07 7.61
N GLU A 34 -0.71 15.44 7.84
CA GLU A 34 -1.41 15.27 9.12
C GLU A 34 -1.21 13.87 9.71
N ASP A 35 -1.15 12.90 8.82
CA ASP A 35 -0.85 11.49 9.02
C ASP A 35 0.44 11.21 9.80
N LEU A 36 1.53 11.82 9.34
CA LEU A 36 2.85 11.64 9.92
C LEU A 36 3.02 12.52 11.16
N ARG A 37 2.23 13.59 11.30
CA ARG A 37 2.25 14.48 12.46
C ARG A 37 1.83 13.76 13.75
N ARG A 38 0.90 12.80 13.66
CA ARG A 38 0.47 11.96 14.80
C ARG A 38 1.58 11.02 15.26
N MET A 39 2.31 10.40 14.33
CA MET A 39 3.39 9.44 14.62
C MET A 39 4.72 10.12 15.02
N SER A 40 4.98 11.34 14.53
CA SER A 40 6.23 12.09 14.70
C SER A 40 6.52 12.53 16.15
N LYS A 41 5.48 12.69 16.99
CA LYS A 41 5.59 13.30 18.33
C LYS A 41 6.62 12.62 19.25
N LYS A 42 6.94 11.34 19.06
CA LYS A 42 7.76 10.56 20.01
C LYS A 42 9.25 10.44 19.64
N ASN A 43 9.63 10.59 18.37
CA ASN A 43 11.03 10.40 17.92
C ASN A 43 11.69 11.68 17.36
N TYR A 44 10.92 12.74 17.09
CA TYR A 44 11.41 13.97 16.46
C TYR A 44 12.22 14.87 17.42
N THR A 45 11.98 14.77 18.72
CA THR A 45 12.49 15.72 19.71
C THR A 45 13.98 15.51 20.03
N THR A 46 14.48 14.28 20.00
CA THR A 46 15.79 13.95 20.59
C THR A 46 16.98 14.56 19.83
N ASN A 47 16.99 14.52 18.49
CA ASN A 47 18.08 15.12 17.70
C ASN A 47 17.94 16.64 17.55
N LEU A 48 16.71 17.15 17.59
CA LEU A 48 16.45 18.58 17.47
C LEU A 48 16.93 19.36 18.69
N ILE A 49 16.72 18.82 19.88
CA ILE A 49 17.17 19.45 21.13
C ILE A 49 18.68 19.67 21.09
N GLY A 50 19.47 18.66 20.70
CA GLY A 50 20.93 18.78 20.62
C GLY A 50 21.39 19.86 19.62
N GLN A 51 20.74 19.93 18.46
CA GLN A 51 21.08 20.91 17.42
C GLN A 51 20.70 22.34 17.82
N VAL A 52 19.54 22.53 18.44
CA VAL A 52 19.13 23.83 19.00
C VAL A 52 20.10 24.27 20.09
N LEU A 53 20.55 23.34 20.95
CA LEU A 53 21.50 23.63 22.02
C LEU A 53 22.84 24.12 21.46
N VAL A 54 23.38 23.46 20.43
CA VAL A 54 24.62 23.91 19.73
C VAL A 54 24.47 25.32 19.15
N LEU A 55 23.35 25.61 18.47
CA LEU A 55 23.08 26.94 17.92
C LEU A 55 22.94 28.00 19.01
N THR A 56 22.34 27.64 20.16
CA THR A 56 22.18 28.53 21.31
C THR A 56 23.54 28.88 21.91
N VAL A 57 24.43 27.90 22.04
CA VAL A 57 25.80 28.10 22.53
C VAL A 57 26.58 29.03 21.58
N LEU A 58 26.45 28.83 20.26
CA LEU A 58 27.09 29.70 19.26
C LEU A 58 26.58 31.14 19.32
N LEU A 59 25.26 31.34 19.41
CA LEU A 59 24.66 32.67 19.54
C LEU A 59 25.14 33.36 20.83
N SER A 60 25.18 32.61 21.94
CA SER A 60 25.66 33.10 23.23
C SER A 60 27.13 33.52 23.15
N ALA A 61 27.97 32.73 22.46
CA ALA A 61 29.36 33.08 22.20
C ALA A 61 29.51 34.35 21.35
N ILE A 62 28.70 34.51 20.29
CA ILE A 62 28.68 35.73 19.46
C ILE A 62 28.34 36.95 20.32
N ILE A 63 27.28 36.87 21.13
CA ILE A 63 26.82 37.97 22.00
C ILE A 63 27.87 38.30 23.07
N LEU A 64 28.48 37.29 23.69
CA LEU A 64 29.49 37.45 24.73
C LEU A 64 30.77 38.10 24.20
N VAL A 65 31.21 37.72 23.00
CA VAL A 65 32.35 38.35 22.33
C VAL A 65 31.98 39.73 21.78
N ALA A 66 30.74 39.97 21.33
CA ALA A 66 30.28 41.24 20.78
C ALA A 66 29.96 42.32 21.84
N TYR A 67 29.58 41.93 23.06
CA TYR A 67 29.18 42.87 24.12
C TYR A 67 29.69 42.50 25.53
N PRO A 68 30.98 42.19 25.73
CA PRO A 68 31.50 41.75 27.02
C PRO A 68 31.31 42.80 28.13
N ARG A 69 31.48 44.09 27.81
CA ARG A 69 31.32 45.18 28.79
C ARG A 69 29.88 45.35 29.27
N LYS A 70 28.90 45.22 28.37
CA LYS A 70 27.48 45.32 28.74
C LYS A 70 27.05 44.15 29.62
N LEU A 71 27.65 42.98 29.44
CA LEU A 71 27.30 41.77 30.17
C LEU A 71 27.98 41.69 31.55
N PHE A 72 29.25 42.08 31.65
CA PHE A 72 30.04 41.88 32.86
C PHE A 72 30.29 43.15 33.67
N SER A 73 29.78 44.31 33.24
CA SER A 73 29.97 45.61 33.93
C SER A 73 31.43 45.90 34.29
N LEU A 74 32.36 45.39 33.48
CA LEU A 74 33.80 45.52 33.68
C LEU A 74 34.30 46.75 32.92
N ASP A 75 34.52 47.84 33.64
CA ASP A 75 35.22 49.03 33.14
C ASP A 75 36.69 48.75 32.77
N ALA A 76 37.21 47.58 33.16
CA ALA A 76 38.61 47.17 33.00
C ALA A 76 38.98 46.69 31.58
N PHE A 77 38.03 46.46 30.67
CA PHE A 77 38.40 46.08 29.31
C PHE A 77 38.89 47.31 28.54
N PRO A 78 40.06 47.29 27.86
CA PRO A 78 40.51 48.42 27.05
C PRO A 78 39.52 48.76 25.92
N LYS A 79 39.36 50.06 25.60
CA LYS A 79 38.46 50.54 24.51
C LYS A 79 39.00 50.23 23.13
N GLU A 80 40.23 49.70 23.06
CA GLU A 80 40.95 49.49 21.83
C GLU A 80 40.29 48.44 20.95
N GLN A 81 40.15 48.84 19.69
CA GLN A 81 39.67 48.03 18.59
C GLN A 81 40.67 46.90 18.36
N ASN A 82 40.33 45.69 18.82
CA ASN A 82 41.14 44.52 18.55
C ASN A 82 40.64 43.86 17.25
N PRO A 83 41.36 43.93 16.12
CA PRO A 83 40.94 43.31 14.86
C PRO A 83 40.76 41.79 15.00
N VAL A 84 41.44 41.15 15.95
CA VAL A 84 41.26 39.73 16.27
C VAL A 84 39.83 39.43 16.71
N ARG A 85 39.19 40.36 17.43
CA ARG A 85 37.80 40.20 17.91
C ARG A 85 36.80 40.17 16.75
N GLU A 86 37.01 41.01 15.74
CA GLU A 86 36.15 41.06 14.55
C GLU A 86 36.28 39.78 13.74
N ILE A 87 37.51 39.28 13.58
CA ILE A 87 37.78 38.00 12.92
C ILE A 87 37.06 36.86 13.67
N ILE A 88 37.15 36.80 15.00
CA ILE A 88 36.47 35.78 15.81
C ILE A 88 34.95 35.84 15.62
N ILE A 89 34.34 37.02 15.71
CA ILE A 89 32.89 37.19 15.55
C ILE A 89 32.45 36.78 14.14
N THR A 90 33.22 37.16 13.13
CA THR A 90 32.94 36.81 11.73
C THR A 90 33.00 35.29 11.53
N ILE A 91 34.03 34.62 12.07
CA ILE A 91 34.16 33.16 12.01
C ILE A 91 32.98 32.47 12.73
N LEU A 92 32.62 32.94 13.93
CA LEU A 92 31.47 32.39 14.67
C LEU A 92 30.17 32.57 13.89
N PHE A 93 29.96 33.74 13.29
CA PHE A 93 28.80 34.02 12.45
C PHE A 93 28.73 33.10 11.23
N PHE A 94 29.83 32.95 10.48
CA PHE A 94 29.88 32.04 9.33
C PHE A 94 29.67 30.58 9.74
N THR A 95 30.22 30.17 10.90
CA THR A 95 30.03 28.82 11.44
C THR A 95 28.56 28.58 11.79
N MET A 96 27.92 29.56 12.45
CA MET A 96 26.49 29.52 12.73
C MET A 96 25.73 29.39 11.41
N LEU A 97 25.94 30.31 10.46
CA LEU A 97 25.25 30.32 9.18
C LEU A 97 25.42 29.00 8.40
N ALA A 98 26.63 28.46 8.33
CA ALA A 98 26.89 27.16 7.70
C ALA A 98 26.16 26.01 8.39
N LEU A 99 26.15 25.96 9.73
CA LEU A 99 25.38 24.96 10.49
C LEU A 99 23.87 25.10 10.25
N THR A 100 23.36 26.32 10.17
CA THR A 100 21.94 26.59 9.91
C THR A 100 21.52 26.18 8.50
N LEU A 101 22.34 26.48 7.48
CA LEU A 101 22.12 26.02 6.11
C LEU A 101 22.21 24.50 6.02
N ARG A 102 23.18 23.87 6.71
CA ARG A 102 23.28 22.41 6.80
C ARG A 102 22.05 21.81 7.47
N PHE A 103 21.55 22.42 8.55
CA PHE A 103 20.34 22.00 9.23
C PHE A 103 19.12 22.07 8.31
N LEU A 104 18.90 23.22 7.66
CA LEU A 104 17.86 23.42 6.66
C LEU A 104 17.96 22.40 5.53
N TYR A 105 19.13 22.25 4.91
CA TYR A 105 19.36 21.30 3.82
C TYR A 105 19.08 19.87 4.25
N THR A 106 19.62 19.46 5.40
CA THR A 106 19.42 18.09 5.90
C THR A 106 17.97 17.81 6.27
N HIS A 107 17.22 18.78 6.81
CA HIS A 107 15.81 18.60 7.12
C HIS A 107 14.92 18.68 5.89
N LEU A 108 15.14 19.64 5.00
CA LEU A 108 14.31 19.88 3.83
C LEU A 108 14.56 18.83 2.73
N VAL A 109 15.82 18.46 2.46
CA VAL A 109 16.15 17.44 1.46
C VAL A 109 15.95 16.02 1.98
N ARG A 110 16.24 15.72 3.27
CA ARG A 110 15.87 14.38 3.81
C ARG A 110 14.38 14.22 4.09
N SER A 111 13.58 15.29 4.06
CA SER A 111 12.13 15.18 4.25
C SER A 111 11.46 14.35 3.15
N GLN A 112 12.00 14.36 1.92
CA GLN A 112 11.48 13.58 0.79
C GLN A 112 11.55 12.05 1.00
N GLY A 113 12.34 11.58 1.98
CA GLY A 113 12.38 10.17 2.40
C GLY A 113 11.80 9.93 3.79
N TYR A 114 11.10 10.91 4.38
CA TYR A 114 10.64 10.82 5.77
C TYR A 114 9.62 9.69 5.97
N ARG A 115 8.64 9.57 5.07
CA ARG A 115 7.65 8.48 5.10
C ARG A 115 8.33 7.12 5.07
N ALA A 116 9.32 6.93 4.20
CA ALA A 116 10.11 5.70 4.12
C ALA A 116 10.84 5.37 5.42
N LYS A 117 11.41 6.39 6.09
CA LYS A 117 12.05 6.22 7.40
C LYS A 117 11.05 5.83 8.47
N VAL A 118 9.88 6.48 8.51
CA VAL A 118 8.82 6.16 9.47
C VAL A 118 8.34 4.73 9.26
N ILE A 119 8.05 4.33 8.02
CA ILE A 119 7.68 2.95 7.69
C ILE A 119 8.76 1.97 8.13
N ASN A 120 10.04 2.27 7.88
CA ASN A 120 11.15 1.40 8.34
C ASN A 120 11.26 1.31 9.86
N ILE A 121 11.00 2.40 10.60
CA ILE A 121 10.98 2.39 12.06
C ILE A 121 9.82 1.54 12.56
N ILE A 122 8.62 1.73 12.02
CA ILE A 122 7.43 0.96 12.41
C ILE A 122 7.63 -0.52 12.10
N LYS A 123 8.08 -0.86 10.88
CA LYS A 123 8.46 -2.21 10.46
C LYS A 123 9.44 -2.85 11.45
N LYS A 124 10.54 -2.15 11.78
CA LYS A 124 11.54 -2.66 12.72
C LYS A 124 10.93 -2.94 14.09
N ARG A 125 10.08 -2.05 14.60
CA ARG A 125 9.38 -2.25 15.88
C ARG A 125 8.38 -3.42 15.84
N LEU A 126 7.68 -3.61 14.73
CA LEU A 126 6.80 -4.76 14.54
C LEU A 126 7.58 -6.08 14.56
N ILE A 127 8.72 -6.15 13.85
CA ILE A 127 9.59 -7.33 13.87
C ILE A 127 10.11 -7.58 15.30
N GLU A 128 10.63 -6.55 15.97
CA GLU A 128 11.12 -6.67 17.35
C GLU A 128 10.00 -7.08 18.33
N SER A 129 8.78 -6.57 18.16
CA SER A 129 7.62 -6.93 18.98
C SER A 129 7.22 -8.38 18.74
N TYR A 130 7.17 -8.81 17.48
CA TYR A 130 6.86 -10.18 17.11
C TYR A 130 7.86 -11.16 17.70
N GLN A 131 9.16 -10.89 17.54
CA GLN A 131 10.22 -11.73 18.10
C GLN A 131 10.16 -11.84 19.64
N ARG A 132 9.63 -10.82 20.34
CA ARG A 132 9.51 -10.83 21.80
C ARG A 132 8.23 -11.50 22.30
N THR A 133 7.12 -11.36 21.59
CA THR A 133 5.77 -11.69 22.10
C THR A 133 5.04 -12.74 21.27
N GLY A 134 5.55 -13.10 20.09
CA GLY A 134 4.87 -13.96 19.11
C GLY A 134 3.65 -13.30 18.43
N LYS A 135 3.41 -12.01 18.67
CA LYS A 135 2.28 -11.26 18.13
C LYS A 135 2.72 -9.93 17.55
N LEU A 136 2.06 -9.52 16.46
CA LEU A 136 2.21 -8.18 15.93
C LEU A 136 1.48 -7.19 16.83
N ASP A 137 2.13 -6.07 17.13
CA ASP A 137 1.53 -4.97 17.89
C ASP A 137 0.51 -4.24 17.01
N SER A 138 -0.76 -4.25 17.42
CA SER A 138 -1.87 -3.72 16.64
C SER A 138 -1.72 -2.21 16.39
N ALA A 139 -1.15 -1.45 17.33
CA ALA A 139 -0.99 0.00 17.16
C ALA A 139 -0.03 0.32 16.01
N TYR A 140 1.05 -0.45 15.87
CA TYR A 140 1.99 -0.27 14.77
C TYR A 140 1.43 -0.81 13.44
N LEU A 141 0.54 -1.81 13.46
CA LEU A 141 -0.16 -2.26 12.26
C LEU A 141 -1.16 -1.23 11.76
N GLU A 142 -1.95 -0.63 12.65
CA GLU A 142 -2.86 0.47 12.33
C GLU A 142 -2.09 1.65 11.72
N ASP A 143 -0.91 1.99 12.27
CA ASP A 143 -0.05 3.03 11.71
C ASP A 143 0.41 2.68 10.28
N ILE A 144 0.82 1.44 10.00
CA ILE A 144 1.21 1.02 8.64
C ILE A 144 0.01 1.03 7.70
N GLU A 145 -1.15 0.54 8.15
CA GLU A 145 -2.38 0.54 7.37
C GLU A 145 -2.78 1.95 6.96
N TYR A 146 -2.80 2.85 7.93
CA TYR A 146 -3.08 4.24 7.72
C TYR A 146 -2.09 4.86 6.72
N LEU A 147 -0.78 4.57 6.85
CA LEU A 147 0.21 5.01 5.86
C LEU A 147 0.03 4.37 4.48
N GLY A 148 -0.58 3.19 4.38
CA GLY A 148 -0.92 2.55 3.12
C GLY A 148 -2.09 3.24 2.42
N ILE A 149 -3.21 3.43 3.14
CA ILE A 149 -4.45 4.01 2.62
C ILE A 149 -4.26 5.45 2.16
N TYR A 150 -3.55 6.26 2.95
CA TYR A 150 -3.30 7.69 2.66
C TYR A 150 -1.98 7.92 1.91
N SER A 151 -1.46 6.92 1.20
CA SER A 151 -0.32 7.10 0.31
C SER A 151 -0.74 7.78 -0.98
N LYS A 152 0.10 8.67 -1.53
CA LYS A 152 -0.15 9.36 -2.82
C LYS A 152 0.07 8.45 -4.04
N GLY A 153 -0.30 7.17 -3.91
CA GLY A 153 -0.02 6.13 -4.89
C GLY A 153 1.47 5.92 -5.18
N GLY A 154 1.74 5.17 -6.25
CA GLY A 154 3.09 5.05 -6.83
C GLY A 154 4.17 4.55 -5.85
N ALA A 155 5.27 5.30 -5.76
CA ALA A 155 6.44 4.91 -4.98
C ALA A 155 6.19 4.87 -3.46
N GLU A 156 5.27 5.69 -2.93
CA GLU A 156 4.98 5.72 -1.50
C GLU A 156 4.26 4.46 -1.03
N THR A 157 3.20 4.05 -1.72
CA THR A 157 2.50 2.79 -1.43
C THR A 157 3.44 1.60 -1.58
N ARG A 158 4.36 1.66 -2.55
CA ARG A 158 5.35 0.60 -2.78
C ARG A 158 6.26 0.37 -1.56
N ILE A 159 6.61 1.42 -0.84
CA ILE A 159 7.42 1.29 0.39
C ILE A 159 6.64 0.57 1.48
N VAL A 160 5.34 0.84 1.60
CA VAL A 160 4.44 0.12 2.52
C VAL A 160 4.33 -1.35 2.12
N ILE A 161 4.08 -1.64 0.85
CA ILE A 161 3.98 -3.02 0.32
C ILE A 161 5.25 -3.82 0.61
N ARG A 162 6.43 -3.26 0.33
CA ARG A 162 7.71 -3.92 0.63
C ARG A 162 7.94 -4.16 2.12
N ALA A 163 7.52 -3.21 2.97
CA ALA A 163 7.61 -3.40 4.41
C ALA A 163 6.71 -4.54 4.89
N LEU A 164 5.50 -4.66 4.34
CA LEU A 164 4.56 -5.75 4.63
C LEU A 164 5.05 -7.10 4.08
N GLU A 165 5.67 -7.12 2.90
CA GLU A 165 6.30 -8.31 2.33
C GLU A 165 7.45 -8.80 3.22
N GLU A 166 8.31 -7.90 3.68
CA GLU A 166 9.38 -8.24 4.62
C GLU A 166 8.84 -8.72 5.96
N LEU A 167 7.78 -8.11 6.50
CA LEU A 167 7.10 -8.58 7.71
C LEU A 167 6.58 -10.00 7.51
N GLN A 168 5.89 -10.26 6.40
CA GLN A 168 5.38 -11.58 6.06
C GLN A 168 6.51 -12.61 5.95
N LYS A 169 7.67 -12.28 5.36
CA LYS A 169 8.83 -13.18 5.31
C LYS A 169 9.39 -13.49 6.71
N ASN A 170 9.43 -12.50 7.61
CA ASN A 170 9.90 -12.72 8.99
C ASN A 170 8.93 -13.57 9.80
N LEU A 171 7.61 -13.42 9.61
CA LEU A 171 6.61 -14.29 10.26
C LEU A 171 6.81 -15.76 9.89
N LYS A 172 7.32 -16.06 8.69
CA LYS A 172 7.56 -17.44 8.21
C LYS A 172 8.75 -18.12 8.86
N ILE A 173 9.80 -17.36 9.19
CA ILE A 173 11.07 -17.92 9.69
C ILE A 173 10.89 -18.57 11.07
N ASP A 174 9.92 -18.11 11.88
CA ASP A 174 9.66 -18.61 13.23
C ASP A 174 8.63 -19.77 13.29
N ASN A 175 8.10 -20.24 12.15
CA ASN A 175 6.99 -21.21 12.08
C ASN A 175 7.40 -22.70 12.25
N THR A 176 8.01 -23.06 13.38
CA THR A 176 7.99 -24.45 13.88
C THR A 176 6.74 -24.76 14.73
N ALA A 177 5.91 -23.75 15.05
CA ALA A 177 4.75 -23.91 15.92
C ALA A 177 3.52 -23.12 15.43
N GLY A 178 2.96 -23.50 14.27
CA GLY A 178 1.66 -23.03 13.78
C GLY A 178 1.65 -21.58 13.28
N LEU A 179 1.15 -21.38 12.06
CA LEU A 179 0.88 -20.04 11.55
C LEU A 179 -0.03 -19.29 12.54
N ASN A 180 0.44 -18.15 13.07
CA ASN A 180 -0.43 -17.20 13.74
C ASN A 180 -1.33 -16.52 12.68
N ASN A 181 -2.37 -17.26 12.29
CA ASN A 181 -3.33 -16.97 11.22
C ASN A 181 -3.87 -15.53 11.28
N ASP A 182 -4.14 -15.01 12.49
CA ASP A 182 -4.66 -13.66 12.68
C ASP A 182 -3.71 -12.55 12.19
N SER A 183 -2.40 -12.74 12.40
CA SER A 183 -1.39 -11.77 11.97
C SER A 183 -1.27 -11.75 10.44
N LEU A 184 -1.33 -12.93 9.81
CA LEU A 184 -1.30 -13.03 8.35
C LEU A 184 -2.56 -12.44 7.71
N ILE A 185 -3.74 -12.69 8.29
CA ILE A 185 -5.02 -12.10 7.85
C ILE A 185 -4.94 -10.58 7.89
N GLN A 186 -4.46 -9.99 8.99
CA GLN A 186 -4.29 -8.54 9.10
C GLN A 186 -3.34 -7.99 8.03
N LEU A 187 -2.21 -8.65 7.76
CA LEU A 187 -1.30 -8.23 6.69
C LEU A 187 -1.97 -8.29 5.31
N ILE A 188 -2.77 -9.33 5.02
CA ILE A 188 -3.53 -9.45 3.76
C ILE A 188 -4.51 -8.29 3.62
N GLU A 189 -5.23 -7.94 4.68
CA GLU A 189 -6.19 -6.82 4.71
C GLU A 189 -5.51 -5.48 4.49
N ILE A 190 -4.37 -5.25 5.15
CA ILE A 190 -3.60 -4.01 4.98
C ILE A 190 -3.09 -3.88 3.54
N LEU A 191 -2.54 -4.95 2.96
CA LEU A 191 -2.09 -4.98 1.56
C LEU A 191 -3.23 -4.63 0.61
N CYS A 192 -4.41 -5.21 0.84
CA CYS A 192 -5.63 -5.01 0.09
C CYS A 192 -6.09 -3.55 0.16
N ASN A 193 -6.20 -3.00 1.37
CA ASN A 193 -6.63 -1.63 1.61
C ASN A 193 -5.65 -0.63 0.99
N SER A 194 -4.35 -0.93 1.01
CA SER A 194 -3.30 -0.08 0.44
C SER A 194 -3.37 0.07 -1.08
N VAL A 195 -3.94 -0.90 -1.82
CA VAL A 195 -4.01 -0.84 -3.29
C VAL A 195 -5.42 -0.67 -3.85
N ALA A 196 -6.44 -1.21 -3.17
CA ALA A 196 -7.82 -1.18 -3.64
C ALA A 196 -8.64 -0.04 -3.04
N ASN A 197 -8.36 0.36 -1.79
CA ASN A 197 -9.14 1.35 -1.04
C ASN A 197 -8.40 2.68 -0.80
N SER A 198 -7.20 2.84 -1.34
CA SER A 198 -6.44 4.09 -1.21
C SER A 198 -7.16 5.25 -1.92
N THR A 199 -7.03 6.46 -1.37
CA THR A 199 -7.66 7.69 -1.92
C THR A 199 -7.25 7.91 -3.38
N GLU A 200 -5.99 7.62 -3.69
CA GLU A 200 -5.52 7.39 -5.04
C GLU A 200 -5.36 5.89 -5.23
N SER A 201 -6.34 5.26 -5.88
CA SER A 201 -6.34 3.81 -6.08
C SER A 201 -5.00 3.37 -6.68
N GLY A 202 -4.40 2.32 -6.11
CA GLY A 202 -2.99 1.98 -6.28
C GLY A 202 -2.50 1.99 -7.73
N SER A 203 -1.21 2.29 -7.92
CA SER A 203 -0.60 2.20 -9.24
C SER A 203 -0.67 0.76 -9.76
N ARG A 204 -0.73 0.60 -11.08
CA ARG A 204 -0.65 -0.71 -11.74
C ARG A 204 0.50 -1.57 -11.19
N SER A 205 1.69 -1.00 -11.01
CA SER A 205 2.85 -1.69 -10.47
C SER A 205 2.60 -2.23 -9.05
N ASN A 206 1.95 -1.44 -8.20
CA ASN A 206 1.69 -1.81 -6.81
C ASN A 206 0.68 -2.95 -6.72
N MET A 207 -0.38 -2.89 -7.53
CA MET A 207 -1.35 -3.98 -7.60
C MET A 207 -0.70 -5.29 -8.08
N ILE A 208 0.22 -5.23 -9.06
CA ILE A 208 0.98 -6.41 -9.53
C ILE A 208 1.86 -6.98 -8.41
N GLU A 209 2.53 -6.11 -7.64
CA GLU A 209 3.39 -6.51 -6.53
C GLU A 209 2.57 -7.21 -5.42
N VAL A 210 1.38 -6.68 -5.08
CA VAL A 210 0.46 -7.33 -4.12
C VAL A 210 -0.03 -8.69 -4.63
N LEU A 211 -0.40 -8.82 -5.91
CA LEU A 211 -0.82 -10.10 -6.48
C LEU A 211 0.31 -11.14 -6.45
N ALA A 212 1.56 -10.73 -6.63
CA ALA A 212 2.71 -11.62 -6.48
C ALA A 212 2.86 -12.11 -5.03
N ILE A 213 2.73 -11.21 -4.04
CA ILE A 213 2.76 -11.57 -2.62
C ILE A 213 1.64 -12.55 -2.27
N TYR A 214 0.42 -12.32 -2.76
CA TYR A 214 -0.71 -13.23 -2.56
C TYR A 214 -0.48 -14.60 -3.17
N LYS A 215 0.09 -14.65 -4.38
CA LYS A 215 0.48 -15.92 -5.00
C LYS A 215 1.47 -16.68 -4.13
N ASP A 216 2.50 -16.01 -3.63
CA ASP A 216 3.52 -16.65 -2.79
C ASP A 216 2.93 -17.19 -1.48
N ILE A 217 1.99 -16.45 -0.86
CA ILE A 217 1.25 -16.91 0.32
C ILE A 217 0.43 -18.17 -0.01
N LEU A 218 -0.35 -18.15 -1.09
CA LEU A 218 -1.20 -19.28 -1.48
C LEU A 218 -0.39 -20.53 -1.82
N MET A 219 0.73 -20.38 -2.52
CA MET A 219 1.62 -21.50 -2.85
C MET A 219 2.17 -22.14 -1.58
N GLU A 220 2.51 -21.36 -0.57
CA GLU A 220 2.97 -21.87 0.71
C GLU A 220 1.86 -22.53 1.52
N LEU A 221 0.68 -21.90 1.62
CA LEU A 221 -0.48 -22.52 2.27
C LEU A 221 -0.83 -23.85 1.60
N LYS A 222 -0.72 -23.95 0.28
CA LYS A 222 -0.92 -25.19 -0.47
C LYS A 222 0.14 -26.25 -0.12
N MET A 223 1.42 -25.87 0.00
CA MET A 223 2.49 -26.79 0.39
C MET A 223 2.34 -27.32 1.83
N LEU A 224 1.82 -26.48 2.73
CA LEU A 224 1.60 -26.84 4.15
C LEU A 224 0.24 -27.53 4.40
N SER A 225 -0.67 -27.50 3.43
CA SER A 225 -2.00 -28.09 3.53
C SER A 225 -1.91 -29.62 3.55
N THR A 226 -2.51 -30.24 4.56
CA THR A 226 -2.69 -31.71 4.63
C THR A 226 -4.18 -32.06 4.50
N GLU A 227 -4.51 -33.34 4.28
CA GLU A 227 -5.91 -33.79 4.24
C GLU A 227 -6.63 -33.52 5.58
N GLU A 228 -5.91 -33.64 6.70
CA GLU A 228 -6.43 -33.41 8.05
C GLU A 228 -6.57 -31.91 8.39
N ASN A 229 -5.81 -31.04 7.71
CA ASN A 229 -5.85 -29.59 7.90
C ASN A 229 -5.75 -28.86 6.55
N PRO A 230 -6.88 -28.65 5.85
CA PRO A 230 -6.89 -28.03 4.53
C PRO A 230 -6.70 -26.51 4.62
N LEU A 231 -5.48 -26.07 4.95
CA LEU A 231 -5.12 -24.65 5.09
C LEU A 231 -5.48 -23.82 3.86
N ILE A 232 -5.48 -24.42 2.67
CA ILE A 232 -5.89 -23.75 1.43
C ILE A 232 -7.37 -23.33 1.43
N GLN A 233 -8.21 -23.88 2.31
CA GLN A 233 -9.60 -23.48 2.52
C GLN A 233 -9.80 -22.56 3.74
N GLY A 234 -8.70 -22.10 4.35
CA GLY A 234 -8.69 -21.23 5.51
C GLY A 234 -9.19 -19.81 5.27
N ASN A 235 -9.28 -19.04 6.35
CA ASN A 235 -9.72 -17.64 6.35
C ASN A 235 -8.77 -16.74 5.53
N GLU A 236 -7.48 -17.06 5.52
CA GLU A 236 -6.42 -16.39 4.76
C GLU A 236 -6.74 -16.45 3.27
N THR A 237 -7.03 -17.66 2.75
CA THR A 237 -7.36 -17.87 1.35
C THR A 237 -8.64 -17.13 0.98
N ARG A 238 -9.67 -17.14 1.85
CA ARG A 238 -10.90 -16.39 1.63
C ARG A 238 -10.64 -14.88 1.54
N LYS A 239 -9.78 -14.34 2.41
CA LYS A 239 -9.40 -12.91 2.39
C LYS A 239 -8.61 -12.57 1.13
N ILE A 240 -7.67 -13.42 0.72
CA ILE A 240 -6.95 -13.25 -0.55
C ILE A 240 -7.90 -13.30 -1.73
N LYS A 241 -8.88 -14.21 -1.74
CA LYS A 241 -9.93 -14.27 -2.78
C LYS A 241 -10.69 -12.95 -2.89
N ASP A 242 -11.22 -12.45 -1.78
CA ASP A 242 -12.01 -11.22 -1.76
C ASP A 242 -11.17 -10.00 -2.15
N CYS A 243 -9.92 -9.94 -1.71
CA CYS A 243 -9.01 -8.85 -2.04
C CYS A 243 -8.52 -8.88 -3.50
N THR A 244 -8.23 -10.07 -4.03
CA THR A 244 -7.90 -10.24 -5.44
C THR A 244 -9.06 -9.84 -6.33
N TYR A 245 -10.30 -10.18 -5.94
CA TYR A 245 -11.51 -9.70 -6.60
C TYR A 245 -11.63 -8.17 -6.56
N LYS A 246 -11.43 -7.52 -5.40
CA LYS A 246 -11.42 -6.05 -5.31
C LYS A 246 -10.37 -5.40 -6.22
N ILE A 247 -9.16 -5.97 -6.28
CA ILE A 247 -8.10 -5.54 -7.19
C ILE A 247 -8.54 -5.70 -8.65
N ALA A 248 -9.22 -6.81 -8.99
CA ALA A 248 -9.76 -7.05 -10.32
C ALA A 248 -10.78 -5.98 -10.73
N LEU A 249 -11.75 -5.68 -9.86
CA LEU A 249 -12.74 -4.64 -10.10
C LEU A 249 -12.09 -3.27 -10.28
N ALA A 250 -11.11 -2.93 -9.44
CA ALA A 250 -10.40 -1.65 -9.51
C ALA A 250 -9.60 -1.52 -10.81
N SER A 251 -8.93 -2.60 -11.24
CA SER A 251 -8.13 -2.61 -12.48
C SER A 251 -9.00 -2.57 -13.73
N LEU A 252 -10.13 -3.28 -13.77
CA LEU A 252 -11.12 -3.19 -14.85
C LEU A 252 -11.74 -1.79 -14.93
N LYS A 253 -11.95 -1.11 -13.80
CA LYS A 253 -12.41 0.29 -13.77
C LYS A 253 -11.41 1.27 -14.38
N LYS A 254 -10.12 0.96 -14.34
CA LYS A 254 -9.01 1.79 -14.85
C LYS A 254 -8.43 1.34 -16.19
N ASP A 255 -9.07 0.37 -16.85
CA ASP A 255 -8.60 -0.24 -18.10
C ASP A 255 -7.19 -0.85 -18.02
N TYR A 256 -6.81 -1.37 -16.85
CA TYR A 256 -5.59 -2.18 -16.67
C TYR A 256 -5.85 -3.64 -17.03
N SER A 257 -6.37 -3.88 -18.24
CA SER A 257 -6.77 -5.21 -18.72
C SER A 257 -5.59 -6.20 -18.78
N ASP A 258 -4.38 -5.71 -18.98
CA ASP A 258 -3.15 -6.51 -19.00
C ASP A 258 -2.71 -7.03 -17.62
N MET A 259 -3.35 -6.57 -16.54
CA MET A 259 -3.20 -7.16 -15.21
C MET A 259 -4.03 -8.43 -15.00
N MET A 260 -5.08 -8.63 -15.80
CA MET A 260 -6.05 -9.71 -15.61
C MET A 260 -5.41 -11.09 -15.59
N PRO A 261 -4.42 -11.44 -16.44
CA PRO A 261 -3.76 -12.74 -16.34
C PRO A 261 -3.17 -13.03 -14.96
N ARG A 262 -2.68 -12.01 -14.23
CA ARG A 262 -2.14 -12.18 -12.88
C ARG A 262 -3.24 -12.34 -11.84
N VAL A 263 -4.34 -11.60 -11.99
CA VAL A 263 -5.54 -11.75 -11.16
C VAL A 263 -6.09 -13.17 -11.29
N LEU A 264 -6.26 -13.65 -12.52
CA LEU A 264 -6.76 -14.99 -12.83
C LEU A 264 -5.84 -16.07 -12.26
N ASN A 265 -4.52 -15.92 -12.42
CA ASN A 265 -3.53 -16.84 -11.86
C ASN A 265 -3.62 -16.96 -10.33
N VAL A 266 -3.88 -15.86 -9.61
CA VAL A 266 -4.07 -15.91 -8.15
C VAL A 266 -5.39 -16.58 -7.81
N LEU A 267 -6.49 -16.23 -8.48
CA LEU A 267 -7.81 -16.82 -8.21
C LEU A 267 -7.87 -18.31 -8.54
N SER A 268 -7.13 -18.80 -9.54
CA SER A 268 -7.12 -20.23 -9.89
C SER A 268 -6.36 -21.11 -8.92
N LEU A 269 -5.48 -20.54 -8.09
CA LEU A 269 -4.89 -21.24 -6.95
C LEU A 269 -5.89 -21.45 -5.80
N ILE A 270 -7.04 -20.76 -5.82
CA ILE A 270 -8.04 -20.78 -4.76
C ILE A 270 -9.24 -21.65 -5.17
N PRO A 271 -9.53 -22.74 -4.44
CA PRO A 271 -10.77 -23.51 -4.63
C PRO A 271 -12.02 -22.65 -4.41
N GLY A 272 -13.10 -22.93 -5.14
CA GLY A 272 -14.38 -22.23 -4.94
C GLY A 272 -14.35 -20.73 -5.21
N SER A 273 -13.53 -20.27 -6.16
CA SER A 273 -13.46 -18.88 -6.62
C SER A 273 -14.20 -18.63 -7.94
N SER A 274 -15.00 -19.59 -8.41
CA SER A 274 -15.82 -19.46 -9.62
C SER A 274 -16.86 -18.36 -9.51
N ASP A 275 -17.34 -18.05 -8.30
CA ASP A 275 -18.20 -16.90 -8.01
C ASP A 275 -17.51 -15.57 -8.42
N LYS A 276 -16.26 -15.39 -7.99
CA LYS A 276 -15.49 -14.17 -8.30
C LYS A 276 -15.10 -14.11 -9.78
N LEU A 277 -14.77 -15.24 -10.39
CA LEU A 277 -14.49 -15.30 -11.81
C LEU A 277 -15.71 -14.91 -12.63
N PHE A 278 -16.89 -15.45 -12.30
CA PHE A 278 -18.15 -15.09 -12.94
C PHE A 278 -18.38 -13.58 -12.92
N ASP A 279 -18.29 -12.95 -11.74
CA ASP A 279 -18.46 -11.50 -11.59
C ASP A 279 -17.45 -10.68 -12.41
N ILE A 280 -16.18 -11.12 -12.43
CA ILE A 280 -15.12 -10.47 -13.25
C ILE A 280 -15.45 -10.60 -14.74
N GLY A 281 -15.91 -11.78 -15.17
CA GLY A 281 -16.30 -12.07 -16.55
C GLY A 281 -17.46 -11.18 -17.01
N LEU A 282 -18.51 -11.05 -16.19
CA LEU A 282 -19.64 -10.16 -16.45
C LEU A 282 -19.19 -8.71 -16.58
N LEU A 283 -18.42 -8.21 -15.61
CA LEU A 283 -17.96 -6.82 -15.66
C LEU A 283 -17.07 -6.55 -16.88
N ALA A 284 -16.24 -7.51 -17.27
CA ALA A 284 -15.41 -7.40 -18.46
C ALA A 284 -16.26 -7.37 -19.75
N LEU A 285 -17.32 -8.17 -19.84
CA LEU A 285 -18.28 -8.12 -20.96
C LEU A 285 -19.00 -6.77 -21.03
N ASP A 286 -19.50 -6.26 -19.90
CA ASP A 286 -20.20 -4.97 -19.83
C ASP A 286 -19.29 -3.81 -20.30
N LYS A 287 -18.01 -3.90 -19.98
CA LYS A 287 -16.98 -2.94 -20.42
C LYS A 287 -16.44 -3.21 -21.83
N LYS A 288 -16.98 -4.20 -22.55
CA LYS A 288 -16.54 -4.64 -23.89
C LYS A 288 -15.07 -5.08 -23.95
N GLN A 289 -14.52 -5.50 -22.81
CA GLN A 289 -13.17 -6.06 -22.71
C GLN A 289 -13.20 -7.58 -22.99
N PHE A 290 -13.61 -7.95 -24.21
CA PHE A 290 -13.90 -9.33 -24.61
C PHE A 290 -12.74 -10.30 -24.39
N GLN A 291 -11.49 -9.86 -24.57
CA GLN A 291 -10.31 -10.70 -24.33
C GLN A 291 -10.22 -11.12 -22.86
N VAL A 292 -10.47 -10.19 -21.92
CA VAL A 292 -10.47 -10.50 -20.49
C VAL A 292 -11.58 -11.47 -20.15
N ALA A 293 -12.80 -11.18 -20.62
CA ALA A 293 -13.95 -12.06 -20.37
C ALA A 293 -13.70 -13.47 -20.93
N THR A 294 -13.05 -13.59 -22.09
CA THR A 294 -12.75 -14.89 -22.70
C THR A 294 -11.69 -15.65 -21.89
N ASN A 295 -10.67 -14.95 -21.38
CA ASN A 295 -9.68 -15.55 -20.50
C ASN A 295 -10.31 -16.05 -19.19
N VAL A 296 -11.27 -15.31 -18.62
CA VAL A 296 -12.05 -15.75 -17.45
C VAL A 296 -12.79 -17.06 -17.78
N LEU A 297 -13.45 -17.11 -18.94
CA LEU A 297 -14.20 -18.29 -19.38
C LEU A 297 -13.31 -19.53 -19.51
N SER A 298 -12.10 -19.38 -20.05
CA SER A 298 -11.10 -20.45 -20.10
C SER A 298 -10.64 -20.85 -18.70
N GLU A 299 -10.30 -19.88 -17.84
CA GLU A 299 -9.80 -20.14 -16.48
C GLU A 299 -10.84 -20.84 -15.57
N MET A 300 -12.14 -20.63 -15.82
CA MET A 300 -13.19 -21.37 -15.10
C MET A 300 -13.18 -22.85 -15.46
N MET A 301 -12.79 -23.21 -16.69
CA MET A 301 -12.81 -24.57 -17.21
C MET A 301 -11.49 -25.32 -17.11
N ASP A 302 -10.37 -24.60 -17.01
CA ASP A 302 -9.03 -25.16 -16.76
C ASP A 302 -8.87 -25.69 -15.33
N ARG A 303 -9.91 -25.60 -14.48
CA ARG A 303 -9.90 -26.11 -13.12
C ARG A 303 -10.10 -27.63 -13.11
N ASP A 304 -9.19 -28.32 -12.43
CA ASP A 304 -9.23 -29.79 -12.23
C ASP A 304 -10.52 -30.28 -11.53
N ASN A 305 -11.22 -29.38 -10.81
CA ASN A 305 -12.47 -29.70 -10.14
C ASN A 305 -13.63 -28.87 -10.71
N LYS A 306 -14.38 -29.47 -11.63
CA LYS A 306 -15.62 -28.92 -12.21
C LYS A 306 -16.79 -29.20 -11.28
N ASP A 307 -16.77 -28.58 -10.10
CA ASP A 307 -17.90 -28.68 -9.16
C ASP A 307 -19.18 -28.04 -9.74
N ASP A 308 -20.33 -28.42 -9.19
CA ASP A 308 -21.64 -27.94 -9.65
C ASP A 308 -21.71 -26.41 -9.65
N VAL A 309 -21.09 -25.76 -8.65
CA VAL A 309 -21.04 -24.31 -8.52
C VAL A 309 -20.29 -23.68 -9.70
N THR A 310 -19.12 -24.23 -10.06
CA THR A 310 -18.31 -23.76 -11.18
C THR A 310 -19.03 -23.97 -12.50
N MET A 311 -19.66 -25.13 -12.70
CA MET A 311 -20.45 -25.39 -13.89
C MET A 311 -21.66 -24.45 -14.01
N ASN A 312 -22.37 -24.19 -12.92
CA ASN A 312 -23.53 -23.28 -12.91
C ASN A 312 -23.11 -21.85 -13.22
N ASN A 313 -21.98 -21.38 -12.67
CA ASN A 313 -21.41 -20.07 -12.98
C ASN A 313 -20.90 -20.01 -14.43
N TYR A 314 -20.28 -21.08 -14.93
CA TYR A 314 -19.82 -21.18 -16.32
C TYR A 314 -20.98 -21.09 -17.31
N PHE A 315 -22.07 -21.85 -17.12
CA PHE A 315 -23.27 -21.76 -17.96
C PHE A 315 -23.91 -20.38 -17.91
N GLY A 316 -23.96 -19.76 -16.72
CA GLY A 316 -24.38 -18.37 -16.60
C GLY A 316 -23.54 -17.44 -17.48
N LEU A 317 -22.21 -17.54 -17.42
CA LEU A 317 -21.32 -16.68 -18.20
C LEU A 317 -21.45 -16.94 -19.71
N ILE A 318 -21.58 -18.20 -20.12
CA ILE A 318 -21.87 -18.60 -21.50
C ILE A 318 -23.14 -17.93 -22.03
N ALA A 319 -24.20 -17.88 -21.22
CA ALA A 319 -25.44 -17.21 -21.61
C ALA A 319 -25.23 -15.72 -21.89
N HIS A 320 -24.47 -15.04 -21.03
CA HIS A 320 -24.11 -13.64 -21.25
C HIS A 320 -23.30 -13.45 -22.53
N PHE A 321 -22.28 -14.28 -22.78
CA PHE A 321 -21.53 -14.25 -24.05
C PHE A 321 -22.42 -14.44 -25.27
N TYR A 322 -23.34 -15.42 -25.22
CA TYR A 322 -24.19 -15.79 -26.35
C TYR A 322 -25.11 -14.64 -26.80
N PHE A 323 -25.59 -13.85 -25.85
CA PHE A 323 -26.49 -12.73 -26.09
C PHE A 323 -25.79 -11.35 -26.19
N SER A 324 -24.46 -11.29 -25.99
CA SER A 324 -23.69 -10.03 -26.06
C SER A 324 -23.27 -9.60 -27.49
N GLY A 325 -23.51 -10.43 -28.50
CA GLY A 325 -23.20 -10.14 -29.91
C GLY A 325 -22.62 -11.34 -30.65
N GLU A 326 -22.43 -11.23 -31.97
CA GLU A 326 -22.01 -12.34 -32.82
C GLU A 326 -20.61 -12.89 -32.48
N ALA A 327 -19.64 -12.01 -32.26
CA ALA A 327 -18.28 -12.41 -31.87
C ALA A 327 -18.25 -13.11 -30.51
N ALA A 328 -18.95 -12.56 -29.51
CA ALA A 328 -19.05 -13.16 -28.18
C ALA A 328 -19.80 -14.50 -28.21
N ARG A 329 -20.83 -14.62 -29.05
CA ARG A 329 -21.56 -15.88 -29.29
C ARG A 329 -20.67 -16.95 -29.88
N HIS A 330 -19.82 -16.59 -30.86
CA HIS A 330 -18.84 -17.52 -31.40
C HIS A 330 -17.83 -17.99 -30.33
N CYS A 331 -17.38 -17.09 -29.45
CA CYS A 331 -16.53 -17.45 -28.31
C CYS A 331 -17.22 -18.43 -27.34
N ALA A 332 -18.50 -18.20 -27.01
CA ALA A 332 -19.28 -19.13 -26.18
C ALA A 332 -19.36 -20.53 -26.80
N ARG A 333 -19.74 -20.62 -28.09
CA ARG A 333 -19.81 -21.90 -28.81
C ARG A 333 -18.47 -22.63 -28.82
N ARG A 334 -17.40 -21.91 -29.20
CA ARG A 334 -16.05 -22.48 -29.22
C ARG A 334 -15.60 -22.96 -27.84
N SER A 335 -15.96 -22.25 -26.77
CA SER A 335 -15.63 -22.65 -25.40
C SER A 335 -16.33 -23.95 -25.01
N LEU A 336 -17.61 -24.11 -25.31
CA LEU A 336 -18.36 -25.34 -25.06
C LEU A 336 -17.75 -26.53 -25.83
N GLU A 337 -17.46 -26.32 -27.12
CA GLU A 337 -16.84 -27.33 -27.99
C GLU A 337 -15.45 -27.73 -27.48
N SER A 338 -14.59 -26.75 -27.18
CA SER A 338 -13.20 -27.01 -26.75
C SER A 338 -13.13 -27.72 -25.41
N ASN A 339 -14.04 -27.39 -24.49
CA ASN A 339 -14.10 -27.99 -23.16
C ASN A 339 -14.94 -29.27 -23.10
N LYS A 340 -15.51 -29.70 -24.24
CA LYS A 340 -16.41 -30.85 -24.37
C LYS A 340 -17.56 -30.82 -23.36
N VAL A 341 -18.13 -29.64 -23.15
CA VAL A 341 -19.27 -29.46 -22.25
C VAL A 341 -20.56 -29.63 -23.05
N GLU A 342 -21.27 -30.72 -22.78
CA GLU A 342 -22.60 -30.94 -23.33
C GLU A 342 -23.63 -30.07 -22.60
N VAL A 343 -24.39 -29.29 -23.37
CA VAL A 343 -25.48 -28.47 -22.85
C VAL A 343 -26.73 -29.34 -22.77
N THR A 344 -27.08 -29.80 -21.58
CA THR A 344 -28.31 -30.59 -21.35
C THR A 344 -29.40 -29.72 -20.71
N GLU A 345 -30.68 -30.04 -20.95
CA GLU A 345 -31.81 -29.36 -20.29
C GLU A 345 -31.66 -29.37 -18.76
N LYS A 346 -31.22 -30.51 -18.20
CA LYS A 346 -30.96 -30.64 -16.77
C LYS A 346 -29.90 -29.64 -16.30
N ALA A 347 -28.76 -29.54 -16.99
CA ALA A 347 -27.68 -28.63 -16.62
C ALA A 347 -28.11 -27.15 -16.69
N LEU A 348 -28.88 -26.78 -17.72
CA LEU A 348 -29.44 -25.42 -17.83
C LEU A 348 -30.45 -25.14 -16.71
N LYS A 349 -31.31 -26.11 -16.37
CA LYS A 349 -32.27 -25.98 -15.26
C LYS A 349 -31.58 -25.84 -13.91
N ASP A 350 -30.54 -26.64 -13.66
CA ASP A 350 -29.76 -26.58 -12.42
C ASP A 350 -29.02 -25.23 -12.29
N SER A 351 -28.40 -24.76 -13.37
CA SER A 351 -27.77 -23.43 -13.43
C SER A 351 -28.80 -22.31 -13.22
N ARG A 352 -29.97 -22.40 -13.85
CA ARG A 352 -31.08 -21.44 -13.66
C ARG A 352 -31.54 -21.39 -12.20
N ASN A 353 -31.73 -22.54 -11.56
CA ASN A 353 -32.11 -22.62 -10.15
C ASN A 353 -31.02 -22.06 -9.23
N TYR A 354 -29.75 -22.34 -9.52
CA TYR A 354 -28.62 -21.80 -8.78
C TYR A 354 -28.62 -20.26 -8.81
N HIS A 355 -28.69 -19.65 -10.00
CA HIS A 355 -28.70 -18.19 -10.14
C HIS A 355 -29.98 -17.55 -9.59
N TYR A 356 -31.11 -18.26 -9.64
CA TYR A 356 -32.36 -17.83 -9.02
C TYR A 356 -32.23 -17.75 -7.49
N ASN A 357 -31.62 -18.75 -6.86
CA ASN A 357 -31.38 -18.75 -5.40
C ASN A 357 -30.43 -17.63 -4.97
N LEU A 358 -29.52 -17.20 -5.86
CA LEU A 358 -28.66 -16.03 -5.66
C LEU A 358 -29.33 -14.70 -6.01
N CYS A 359 -30.61 -14.72 -6.42
CA CYS A 359 -31.36 -13.56 -6.90
C CYS A 359 -30.73 -12.85 -8.12
N ASN A 360 -29.96 -13.57 -8.94
CA ASN A 360 -29.36 -13.06 -10.17
C ASN A 360 -30.31 -13.25 -11.37
N PHE A 361 -31.46 -12.58 -11.32
CA PHE A 361 -32.53 -12.69 -12.31
C PHE A 361 -32.09 -12.41 -13.76
N PRO A 362 -31.20 -11.42 -14.05
CA PRO A 362 -30.72 -11.22 -15.42
C PRO A 362 -30.04 -12.45 -16.01
N THR A 363 -29.26 -13.18 -15.20
CA THR A 363 -28.59 -14.42 -15.64
C THR A 363 -29.60 -15.56 -15.81
N VAL A 364 -30.58 -15.67 -14.90
CA VAL A 364 -31.70 -16.63 -15.00
C VAL A 364 -32.45 -16.47 -16.32
N ASP A 365 -32.79 -15.24 -16.69
CA ASP A 365 -33.53 -14.93 -17.93
C ASP A 365 -32.71 -15.31 -19.17
N LEU A 366 -31.40 -15.03 -19.18
CA LEU A 366 -30.52 -15.38 -20.29
C LEU A 366 -30.34 -16.89 -20.42
N ILE A 367 -30.17 -17.62 -19.31
CA ILE A 367 -30.11 -19.09 -19.32
C ILE A 367 -31.43 -19.66 -19.86
N GLY A 368 -32.58 -19.13 -19.42
CA GLY A 368 -33.89 -19.55 -19.91
C GLY A 368 -34.09 -19.35 -21.41
N ARG A 369 -33.41 -18.36 -22.01
CA ARG A 369 -33.42 -18.16 -23.47
C ARG A 369 -32.50 -19.14 -24.20
N LEU A 370 -31.45 -19.66 -23.59
CA LEU A 370 -30.61 -20.71 -24.19
C LEU A 370 -31.34 -22.06 -24.26
N ASP A 371 -32.27 -22.29 -23.33
CA ASP A 371 -33.14 -23.47 -23.21
C ASP A 371 -34.18 -23.54 -24.36
N ALA A 372 -34.30 -22.48 -25.17
CA ALA A 372 -35.21 -22.48 -26.31
C ALA A 372 -34.70 -23.42 -27.42
N PRO A 373 -35.55 -24.33 -27.95
CA PRO A 373 -35.14 -25.34 -28.91
C PRO A 373 -34.48 -24.71 -30.14
N GLY A 374 -33.33 -25.26 -30.55
CA GLY A 374 -32.60 -24.89 -31.77
C GLY A 374 -31.40 -23.95 -31.62
N LEU A 375 -31.09 -23.42 -30.43
CA LEU A 375 -29.96 -22.48 -30.26
C LEU A 375 -28.58 -23.14 -30.08
N PHE A 376 -28.54 -24.39 -29.64
CA PHE A 376 -27.32 -25.20 -29.50
C PHE A 376 -27.40 -26.60 -30.12
N GLY A 377 -28.48 -26.93 -30.84
CA GLY A 377 -28.67 -28.28 -31.37
C GLY A 377 -28.81 -29.33 -30.28
N VAL A 378 -29.47 -28.97 -29.17
CA VAL A 378 -29.93 -29.94 -28.17
C VAL A 378 -31.20 -30.57 -28.77
N ASP A 379 -31.03 -31.72 -29.43
CA ASP A 379 -32.14 -32.57 -29.90
C ASP A 379 -32.70 -33.42 -28.76
#